data_AF-A0A2Z6S777-F1
#
_entry.id   AF-A0A2Z6S777-F1
#
_cell.length_a   1.000
_cell.length_b   1.000
_cell.length_c   1.000
_cell.angle_alpha   90.00
_cell.angle_beta   90.00
_cell.angle_gamma   90.00
#
_symmetry.space_group_name_H-M   'P 1'
#
loop_
_entity.id
_entity.type
_entity.pdbx_description
1 polymer ?
#
loop_
_entity_poly.entity_id
_entity_poly.type
_entity_poly.pdbx_seq_one_letter_code
_entity_poly.pdbx_strand_id
1 'polypeptide(L)'
;MSNLNNNPVQNFINILNFNNITSLPFNGNSLRVATYARNYTKIKILIGEDLLKWNVEREAHRLQMNNSNIIHLATMDLWNSHLTDLQKNQFMDLADDANRVNVDYVQANDDALNRIFQMDFLQETNTPFESNIFNGVVF
;
A
#
# COMPACT_ATOMS: atom_id res chain seq x y z
N MET A 1 -33.02 -16.67 -27.53
CA MET A 1 -31.56 -16.50 -27.44
C MET A 1 -31.21 -16.08 -26.02
N SER A 2 -30.77 -17.02 -25.18
CA SER A 2 -30.29 -16.72 -23.83
C SER A 2 -29.29 -17.80 -23.44
N ASN A 3 -28.01 -17.54 -23.65
CA ASN A 3 -26.93 -18.33 -23.08
C ASN A 3 -25.95 -17.34 -22.43
N LEU A 4 -26.41 -16.71 -21.36
CA LEU A 4 -25.51 -16.03 -20.43
C LEU A 4 -24.79 -17.15 -19.67
N ASN A 5 -23.48 -17.24 -19.90
CA ASN A 5 -22.59 -18.15 -19.18
C ASN A 5 -22.92 -18.13 -17.67
N ASN A 6 -23.17 -19.30 -17.09
CA ASN A 6 -23.39 -19.49 -15.64
C ASN A 6 -22.11 -19.26 -14.82
N ASN A 7 -21.15 -18.46 -15.30
CA ASN A 7 -19.93 -18.12 -14.58
C ASN A 7 -20.06 -16.71 -13.99
N PRO A 8 -20.29 -16.58 -12.67
CA PRO A 8 -20.44 -15.28 -12.00
C PRO A 8 -19.21 -14.39 -12.14
N VAL A 9 -18.01 -14.98 -12.22
CA VAL A 9 -16.74 -14.25 -12.40
C VAL A 9 -16.71 -13.61 -13.78
N GLN A 10 -17.02 -14.38 -14.83
CA GLN A 10 -17.02 -13.84 -16.19
C GLN A 10 -18.10 -12.76 -16.36
N ASN A 11 -19.28 -12.97 -15.78
CA ASN A 11 -20.35 -11.97 -15.81
C ASN A 11 -19.92 -10.68 -15.12
N PHE A 12 -19.20 -10.78 -14.01
CA PHE A 12 -18.63 -9.63 -13.33
C PHE A 12 -17.57 -8.91 -14.18
N ILE A 13 -16.61 -9.65 -14.75
CA ILE A 13 -15.56 -9.08 -15.63
C ILE A 13 -16.18 -8.33 -16.81
N ASN A 14 -17.21 -8.91 -17.44
CA ASN A 14 -17.88 -8.32 -18.61
C ASN A 14 -18.57 -6.98 -18.33
N ILE A 15 -18.88 -6.66 -17.07
CA ILE A 15 -19.54 -5.39 -16.70
C ILE A 15 -18.58 -4.37 -16.08
N LEU A 16 -17.30 -4.73 -15.90
CA LEU A 16 -16.29 -3.80 -15.38
C LEU A 16 -16.00 -2.68 -16.39
N ASN A 17 -15.83 -1.47 -15.90
CA ASN A 17 -15.22 -0.42 -16.71
C ASN A 17 -13.71 -0.63 -16.77
N PHE A 18 -13.21 -1.15 -17.89
CA PHE A 18 -11.80 -1.48 -18.05
C PHE A 18 -10.84 -0.29 -17.92
N ASN A 19 -11.31 0.94 -18.21
CA ASN A 19 -10.50 2.15 -17.99
C ASN A 19 -10.28 2.40 -16.49
N ASN A 20 -11.28 2.12 -15.66
CA ASN A 20 -11.13 2.23 -14.20
C ASN A 20 -10.18 1.15 -13.67
N ILE A 21 -10.27 -0.07 -14.22
CA ILE A 21 -9.43 -1.21 -13.83
C ILE A 21 -7.95 -0.93 -14.11
N THR A 22 -7.64 -0.41 -15.30
CA THR A 22 -6.26 -0.21 -15.77
C THR A 22 -5.65 1.14 -15.36
N SER A 23 -6.45 2.06 -14.82
CA SER A 23 -5.93 3.32 -14.30
C SER A 23 -5.05 3.12 -13.07
N LEU A 24 -3.92 3.83 -12.99
CA LEU A 24 -3.07 3.74 -11.79
C LEU A 24 -3.78 4.38 -10.58
N PRO A 25 -3.82 3.70 -9.42
CA PRO A 25 -4.36 4.26 -8.19
C PRO A 25 -3.73 5.61 -7.86
N PHE A 26 -4.55 6.54 -7.39
CA PHE A 26 -4.11 7.89 -7.02
C PHE A 26 -3.33 8.62 -8.14
N ASN A 27 -3.65 8.33 -9.40
CA ASN A 27 -2.98 8.88 -10.59
C ASN A 27 -1.48 8.58 -10.62
N GLY A 28 -1.05 7.42 -10.10
CA GLY A 28 0.35 7.02 -10.07
C GLY A 28 1.18 7.71 -8.99
N ASN A 29 0.56 8.36 -8.01
CA ASN A 29 1.28 9.01 -6.92
C ASN A 29 1.72 7.97 -5.86
N SER A 30 2.99 7.58 -5.91
CA SER A 30 3.59 6.58 -5.01
C SER A 30 3.49 6.97 -3.53
N LEU A 31 3.61 8.25 -3.17
CA LEU A 31 3.46 8.72 -1.79
C LEU A 31 2.04 8.49 -1.26
N ARG A 32 1.01 8.75 -2.08
CA ARG A 32 -0.40 8.49 -1.71
C ARG A 32 -0.68 7.00 -1.62
N VAL A 33 -0.14 6.19 -2.55
CA VAL A 33 -0.22 4.72 -2.50
C VAL A 33 0.41 4.20 -1.20
N ALA A 34 1.63 4.64 -0.89
CA ALA A 34 2.38 4.25 0.30
C ALA A 34 1.63 4.60 1.59
N THR A 35 1.11 5.83 1.67
CA THR A 35 0.30 6.30 2.81
C THR A 35 -0.99 5.50 2.94
N TYR A 36 -1.66 5.21 1.82
CA TYR A 36 -2.89 4.41 1.83
C TYR A 36 -2.63 2.99 2.32
N ALA A 37 -1.58 2.34 1.79
CA ALA A 37 -1.19 0.99 2.18
C ALA A 37 -0.92 0.88 3.68
N ARG A 38 -0.13 1.81 4.24
CA ARG A 38 0.20 1.85 5.67
C ARG A 38 -1.02 2.04 6.57
N ASN A 39 -1.93 2.94 6.20
CA ASN A 39 -2.98 3.39 7.11
C ASN A 39 -4.29 2.61 6.96
N TYR A 40 -4.57 2.05 5.78
CA TYR A 40 -5.90 1.51 5.45
C TYR A 40 -5.88 0.06 4.95
N THR A 41 -4.71 -0.56 4.84
CA THR A 41 -4.58 -1.94 4.39
C THR A 41 -3.77 -2.79 5.37
N LYS A 42 -3.86 -4.11 5.23
CA LYS A 42 -3.01 -5.06 5.97
C LYS A 42 -1.74 -5.42 5.18
N ILE A 43 -1.55 -4.85 3.99
CA ILE A 43 -0.48 -5.21 3.07
C ILE A 43 0.78 -4.48 3.50
N LYS A 44 1.83 -5.24 3.83
CA LYS A 44 3.12 -4.69 4.25
C LYS A 44 4.02 -4.36 3.06
N ILE A 45 3.97 -5.19 2.03
CA ILE A 45 4.74 -5.05 0.80
C ILE A 45 3.73 -5.20 -0.33
N LEU A 46 3.56 -4.15 -1.11
CA LEU A 46 2.66 -4.14 -2.25
C LEU A 46 3.29 -4.89 -3.41
N ILE A 47 2.49 -5.66 -4.14
CA ILE A 47 2.81 -6.07 -5.50
C ILE A 47 1.85 -5.39 -6.50
N GLY A 48 2.17 -5.43 -7.80
CA GLY A 48 1.31 -4.83 -8.82
C GLY A 48 -0.13 -5.36 -8.80
N GLU A 49 -0.31 -6.65 -8.51
CA GLU A 49 -1.65 -7.28 -8.40
C GLU A 49 -2.46 -6.71 -7.24
N ASP A 50 -1.83 -6.32 -6.12
CA ASP A 50 -2.54 -5.68 -5.00
C ASP A 50 -3.14 -4.33 -5.40
N LEU A 51 -2.41 -3.58 -6.21
CA LEU A 51 -2.87 -2.29 -6.73
C LEU A 51 -4.01 -2.46 -7.73
N LEU A 52 -3.93 -3.49 -8.60
CA LEU A 52 -5.05 -3.86 -9.47
C LEU A 52 -6.28 -4.23 -8.64
N LYS A 53 -6.09 -5.01 -7.56
CA LYS A 53 -7.17 -5.42 -6.66
C LYS A 53 -7.92 -4.23 -6.09
N TRP A 54 -7.24 -3.15 -5.70
CA TRP A 54 -7.91 -1.93 -5.21
C TRP A 54 -8.84 -1.30 -6.26
N ASN A 55 -8.46 -1.34 -7.53
CA ASN A 55 -9.31 -0.85 -8.62
C ASN A 55 -10.51 -1.78 -8.84
N VAL A 56 -10.31 -3.09 -8.80
CA VAL A 56 -11.40 -4.08 -8.93
C VAL A 56 -12.38 -3.93 -7.76
N GLU A 57 -11.89 -3.78 -6.52
CA GLU A 57 -12.73 -3.55 -5.34
C GLU A 57 -13.53 -2.25 -5.45
N ARG A 58 -12.90 -1.16 -5.91
CA ARG A 58 -13.60 0.11 -6.15
C ARG A 58 -14.72 -0.04 -7.19
N GLU A 59 -14.44 -0.73 -8.28
CA GLU A 59 -15.42 -0.95 -9.34
C GLU A 59 -16.52 -1.93 -8.90
N ALA A 60 -16.18 -2.94 -8.10
CA ALA A 60 -17.14 -3.83 -7.46
C ALA A 60 -18.12 -3.05 -6.57
N HIS A 61 -17.59 -2.14 -5.74
CA HIS A 61 -18.43 -1.24 -4.93
C HIS A 61 -19.34 -0.35 -5.78
N ARG A 62 -18.84 0.22 -6.88
CA ARG A 62 -19.65 1.00 -7.84
C ARG A 62 -20.81 0.17 -8.41
N LEU A 63 -20.56 -1.10 -8.68
CA LEU A 63 -21.52 -2.06 -9.24
C LEU A 63 -22.34 -2.80 -8.17
N GLN A 64 -22.16 -2.48 -6.88
CA GLN A 64 -22.81 -3.16 -5.75
C GLN A 64 -22.52 -4.68 -5.69
N MET A 65 -21.38 -5.12 -6.25
CA MET A 65 -20.89 -6.48 -6.14
C MET A 65 -20.09 -6.63 -4.83
N ASN A 66 -20.65 -7.34 -3.85
CA ASN A 66 -20.04 -7.51 -2.52
C ASN A 66 -19.38 -8.88 -2.31
N ASN A 67 -19.39 -9.76 -3.32
CA ASN A 67 -18.85 -11.10 -3.18
C ASN A 67 -17.31 -11.07 -3.31
N SER A 68 -16.63 -11.18 -2.17
CA SER A 68 -15.16 -11.15 -2.10
C SER A 68 -14.47 -12.24 -2.91
N ASN A 69 -15.08 -13.43 -3.04
CA ASN A 69 -14.51 -14.51 -3.85
C ASN A 69 -14.59 -14.18 -5.35
N ILE A 70 -15.71 -13.62 -5.81
CA ILE A 70 -15.84 -13.18 -7.21
C ILE A 70 -14.83 -12.08 -7.52
N ILE A 71 -14.68 -11.10 -6.62
CA ILE A 71 -13.70 -10.01 -6.76
C ILE A 71 -12.28 -10.59 -6.86
N HIS A 72 -11.91 -11.49 -5.94
CA HIS A 72 -10.57 -12.09 -5.93
C HIS A 72 -10.27 -12.88 -7.21
N LEU A 73 -11.19 -13.76 -7.63
CA LEU A 73 -11.02 -14.55 -8.85
C LEU A 73 -10.96 -13.66 -10.10
N ALA A 74 -11.78 -12.60 -10.14
CA ALA A 74 -11.74 -11.64 -11.24
C ALA A 74 -10.43 -10.85 -11.27
N THR A 75 -9.89 -10.43 -10.12
CA THR A 75 -8.57 -9.79 -10.05
C THR A 75 -7.49 -10.70 -10.63
N MET A 76 -7.46 -11.98 -10.23
CA MET A 76 -6.49 -12.94 -10.76
C MET A 76 -6.62 -13.13 -12.27
N ASP A 77 -7.84 -13.26 -12.78
CA ASP A 77 -8.10 -13.45 -14.21
C ASP A 77 -7.76 -12.20 -15.04
N LEU A 78 -8.06 -11.02 -14.51
CA LEU A 78 -7.67 -9.74 -15.12
C LEU A 78 -6.15 -9.60 -15.17
N TRP A 79 -5.47 -9.86 -14.05
CA TRP A 79 -4.02 -9.78 -13.94
C TRP A 79 -3.33 -10.74 -14.92
N ASN A 80 -3.80 -11.98 -15.00
CA ASN A 80 -3.13 -13.01 -15.81
C ASN A 80 -3.45 -12.88 -17.30
N SER A 81 -4.69 -12.57 -17.65
CA SER A 81 -5.19 -12.76 -19.02
C SER A 81 -5.68 -11.49 -19.72
N HIS A 82 -5.88 -10.38 -19.00
CA HIS A 82 -6.46 -9.17 -19.60
C HIS A 82 -5.53 -7.95 -19.60
N LEU A 83 -4.58 -7.87 -18.66
CA LEU A 83 -3.56 -6.82 -18.67
C LEU A 83 -2.44 -7.16 -19.66
N THR A 84 -2.01 -6.15 -20.41
CA THR A 84 -0.78 -6.21 -21.21
C THR A 84 0.45 -6.14 -20.31
N ASP A 85 1.60 -6.63 -20.79
CA ASP A 85 2.86 -6.56 -20.03
C ASP A 85 3.22 -5.11 -19.64
N LEU A 86 2.96 -4.15 -20.51
CA LEU A 86 3.16 -2.73 -20.21
C LEU A 86 2.31 -2.28 -19.02
N GLN A 87 1.03 -2.66 -18.99
CA GLN A 87 0.15 -2.31 -17.87
C GLN A 87 0.61 -2.99 -16.58
N LYS A 88 1.00 -4.28 -16.63
CA LYS A 88 1.53 -4.99 -15.47
C LYS A 88 2.77 -4.30 -14.92
N ASN A 89 3.70 -3.90 -15.80
CA ASN A 89 4.91 -3.18 -15.42
C ASN A 89 4.58 -1.84 -14.76
N GLN A 90 3.62 -1.07 -15.29
CA GLN A 90 3.19 0.19 -14.66
C GLN A 90 2.65 0.00 -13.24
N PHE A 91 1.90 -1.08 -12.99
CA PHE A 91 1.43 -1.41 -11.65
C PHE A 91 2.57 -1.87 -10.74
N MET A 92 3.50 -2.68 -11.25
CA MET A 92 4.67 -3.14 -10.50
C MET A 92 5.59 -1.97 -10.11
N ASP A 93 5.92 -1.10 -11.06
CA ASP A 93 6.77 0.06 -10.83
C ASP A 93 6.18 0.97 -9.74
N LEU A 94 4.86 1.22 -9.80
CA LEU A 94 4.17 2.01 -8.77
C LEU A 94 4.19 1.33 -7.40
N ALA A 95 4.03 0.01 -7.35
CA ALA A 95 4.11 -0.75 -6.11
C ALA A 95 5.52 -0.67 -5.50
N ASP A 96 6.56 -0.83 -6.33
CA ASP A 96 7.96 -0.75 -5.91
C ASP A 96 8.35 0.66 -5.43
N ASP A 97 7.88 1.70 -6.12
CA ASP A 97 8.08 3.08 -5.68
C ASP A 97 7.37 3.36 -4.35
N ALA A 98 6.14 2.88 -4.18
CA ALA A 98 5.41 3.04 -2.93
C ALA A 98 6.05 2.24 -1.77
N ASN A 99 6.57 1.05 -2.05
CA ASN A 99 7.31 0.24 -1.09
C ASN A 99 8.58 0.96 -0.63
N ARG A 100 9.34 1.56 -1.57
CA ARG A 100 10.52 2.39 -1.23
C ARG A 100 10.16 3.54 -0.30
N VAL A 101 9.07 4.28 -0.60
CA VAL A 101 8.58 5.35 0.29
C VAL A 101 8.25 4.83 1.69
N ASN A 102 7.64 3.64 1.80
CA ASN A 102 7.33 3.04 3.09
C ASN A 102 8.60 2.60 3.84
N VAL A 103 9.59 2.05 3.16
CA VAL A 103 10.89 1.69 3.75
C VAL A 103 11.58 2.94 4.29
N ASP A 104 11.68 4.00 3.49
CA ASP A 104 12.31 5.26 3.91
C ASP A 104 11.59 5.87 5.13
N TYR A 105 10.26 5.79 5.15
CA TYR A 105 9.47 6.26 6.29
C TYR A 105 9.77 5.47 7.58
N VAL A 106 9.85 4.14 7.49
CA VAL A 106 10.17 3.28 8.64
C VAL A 106 11.60 3.56 9.14
N GLN A 107 12.57 3.65 8.22
CA GLN A 107 13.95 3.96 8.57
C GLN A 107 14.09 5.33 9.26
N ALA A 108 13.44 6.36 8.73
CA ALA A 108 13.46 7.68 9.35
C ALA A 108 12.83 7.68 10.75
N ASN A 109 11.79 6.88 10.96
CA ASN A 109 11.14 6.73 12.26
C ASN A 109 12.04 5.96 13.26
N ASP A 110 12.70 4.89 12.81
CA ASP A 110 13.64 4.12 13.63
C ASP A 110 14.85 4.97 14.02
N ASP A 111 15.39 5.77 13.10
CA ASP A 111 16.46 6.73 13.38
C ASP A 111 16.04 7.78 14.41
N ALA A 112 14.81 8.30 14.29
CA ALA A 112 14.26 9.24 15.26
C ALA A 112 14.10 8.60 16.65
N LEU A 113 13.57 7.37 16.73
CA LEU A 113 13.46 6.62 17.98
C LEU A 113 14.83 6.33 18.59
N ASN A 114 15.82 5.93 17.79
CA ASN A 114 17.19 5.71 18.26
C ASN A 114 17.80 6.98 18.85
N ARG A 115 17.56 8.15 18.25
CA ARG A 115 17.99 9.44 18.82
C ARG A 115 17.28 9.75 20.13
N ILE A 116 15.98 9.47 20.24
CA ILE A 116 15.23 9.63 21.49
C ILE A 116 15.80 8.73 22.58
N PHE A 117 16.03 7.45 22.29
CA PHE A 117 16.63 6.53 23.25
C PHE A 117 18.02 6.99 23.69
N GLN A 118 18.86 7.51 22.79
CA GLN A 118 20.16 8.08 23.15
C GLN A 118 20.05 9.32 24.05
N MET A 119 18.99 10.11 23.94
CA MET A 119 18.74 11.27 24.81
C MET A 119 18.19 10.86 26.18
N ASP A 120 17.46 9.75 26.28
CA ASP A 120 16.91 9.23 27.54
C ASP A 120 17.97 8.57 28.45
N PHE A 121 19.19 8.35 27.95
CA PHE A 121 20.30 7.92 28.79
C PHE A 121 21.01 9.12 29.42
N LEU A 122 21.40 8.99 30.70
CA LEU A 122 22.29 9.95 31.37
C LEU A 122 23.54 10.16 30.50
N GLN A 123 23.76 11.39 30.08
CA GLN A 123 24.97 11.76 29.36
C GLN A 123 26.17 11.60 30.28
N GLU A 124 27.19 10.86 29.82
CA GLU A 124 28.48 10.82 30.48
C GLU A 124 29.11 12.21 30.37
N THR A 125 29.30 12.86 31.52
CA THR A 125 29.85 14.21 31.62
C THR A 125 31.14 14.19 32.40
N ASN A 126 32.13 14.99 31.98
CA ASN A 126 33.44 15.02 32.62
C ASN A 126 33.42 15.82 33.93
N THR A 127 32.38 16.63 34.14
CA THR A 127 32.27 17.48 35.33
C THR A 127 30.88 17.42 35.97
N PRO A 128 30.78 17.65 37.29
CA PRO A 128 29.49 17.74 37.99
C PRO A 128 28.58 18.86 37.46
N PHE A 129 29.16 19.95 36.94
CA PHE A 129 28.42 21.07 36.34
C PHE A 129 27.72 20.66 35.04
N GLU A 130 28.45 20.00 34.14
CA GLU A 130 27.89 19.44 32.91
C GLU A 130 26.82 18.39 33.23
N SER A 131 27.06 17.52 34.22
CA SER A 131 26.08 16.49 34.63
C SER A 131 24.75 17.11 35.01
N ASN A 132 24.76 18.15 35.84
CA ASN A 132 23.53 18.82 36.29
C ASN A 132 22.78 19.52 35.13
N ILE A 133 23.49 19.99 34.12
CA ILE A 133 22.88 20.65 32.95
C ILE A 133 22.25 19.63 31.99
N PHE A 134 22.95 18.52 31.72
CA PHE A 134 22.53 17.56 30.69
C PHE A 134 21.60 16.47 31.23
N ASN A 135 21.67 16.17 32.53
CA ASN A 135 20.94 15.05 33.14
C ASN A 135 19.88 15.49 34.17
N GLY A 136 19.84 16.78 34.50
CA GLY A 136 18.95 17.33 35.52
C GLY A 136 19.42 17.06 36.96
N VAL A 137 18.80 17.77 37.91
CA VAL A 137 19.08 17.64 39.35
C VAL A 137 17.89 16.93 39.99
N VAL A 138 18.12 15.80 40.67
CA VAL A 138 17.09 15.16 41.51
C VAL A 138 17.05 15.91 42.84
N PHE A 139 15.91 16.56 43.14
CA PHE A 139 15.67 17.31 44.37
C PHE A 139 15.09 16.43 45.48
#